data_AF-A0A3C7WB51-F1
#
_entry.id   AF-A0A3C7WB51-F1
#
_cell.length_a   1.000
_cell.length_b   1.000
_cell.length_c   1.000
_cell.angle_alpha   90.00
_cell.angle_beta   90.00
_cell.angle_gamma   90.00
#
_symmetry.space_group_name_H-M   'P 1'
#
loop_
_entity.id
_entity.type
_entity.pdbx_description
1 polymer ?
#
loop_
_entity_poly.entity_id
_entity_poly.type
_entity_poly.pdbx_seq_one_letter_code
_entity_poly.pdbx_strand_id
1 'polypeptide(L)'
;MQSEPLKTQPPEHGPAALPTLPPRYYLDNFQRLREAVEARYGDLLSSGERAVLAAFDALPAPARCLYLRLLSRVGPWFRASRLDYAEIGPPGPALDALVDAGLAVELDALPVAELGRLFTRPEIATLYADGVPGAGRLAKGPLLEAVAALGEDDEARWARLQARAPERVVAPLALEVLEVLQLLFFGNRRQGLVDFVLSDLGVARYYPYALDRETRLFRDRDALEAVRAVGELSDLYWQWREEPEPDAGVLPALAEAALALEVRGDAALRSWWRLLNRLGRDCERCGAGELALALYAASGRHPARERRARVLEAGGDDAAALEAVEAMLAAPWCEAEAAAAERMARRLRRRVHGRPQPRPRDRFPVAGLTVARVTGSV
;
A
#
# COMPACT_ATOMS: atom_id res chain seq x y z
N MET A 1 14.17 -52.85 41.16
CA MET A 1 14.09 -52.74 39.69
C MET A 1 14.16 -51.27 39.34
N GLN A 2 15.33 -50.81 38.89
CA GLN A 2 15.55 -49.44 38.47
C GLN A 2 14.92 -49.24 37.09
N SER A 3 14.08 -48.21 36.97
CA SER A 3 13.41 -47.80 35.74
C SER A 3 14.35 -46.88 34.95
N GLU A 4 14.86 -47.37 33.81
CA GLU A 4 15.53 -46.56 32.80
C GLU A 4 14.50 -45.75 31.98
N PRO A 5 14.71 -44.45 31.74
CA PRO A 5 13.88 -43.68 30.84
C PRO A 5 14.36 -43.85 29.39
N LEU A 6 13.41 -44.19 28.52
CA LEU A 6 13.58 -44.25 27.07
C LEU A 6 13.94 -42.84 26.55
N LYS A 7 15.18 -42.65 26.10
CA LYS A 7 15.61 -41.44 25.38
C LYS A 7 14.96 -41.43 24.00
N THR A 8 13.87 -40.68 23.84
CA THR A 8 13.41 -40.21 22.54
C THR A 8 14.40 -39.18 22.01
N GLN A 9 15.20 -39.56 21.01
CA GLN A 9 15.94 -38.60 20.20
C GLN A 9 14.94 -37.76 19.37
N PRO A 10 15.02 -36.43 19.39
CA PRO A 10 14.25 -35.60 18.47
C PRO A 10 14.78 -35.79 17.04
N PRO A 11 13.93 -35.76 16.00
CA PRO A 11 14.40 -35.82 14.63
C PRO A 11 15.25 -34.60 14.33
N GLU A 12 16.49 -34.82 13.92
CA GLU A 12 17.33 -33.79 13.29
C GLU A 12 16.69 -33.40 11.96
N HIS A 13 15.86 -32.36 11.96
CA HIS A 13 15.56 -31.61 10.75
C HIS A 13 16.55 -30.45 10.71
N GLY A 14 17.73 -30.71 10.14
CA GLY A 14 18.59 -29.63 9.65
C GLY A 14 17.78 -28.74 8.71
N PRO A 15 18.03 -27.42 8.67
CA PRO A 15 17.30 -26.51 7.80
C PRO A 15 17.46 -26.99 6.36
N ALA A 16 16.36 -27.39 5.73
CA ALA A 16 16.35 -27.73 4.31
C ALA A 16 16.91 -26.54 3.53
N ALA A 17 18.01 -26.75 2.83
CA ALA A 17 18.62 -25.72 2.00
C ALA A 17 17.56 -25.21 1.00
N LEU A 18 17.28 -23.91 1.03
CA LEU A 18 16.35 -23.30 0.09
C LEU A 18 16.85 -23.57 -1.34
N PRO A 19 15.98 -24.05 -2.25
CA PRO A 19 16.39 -24.37 -3.61
C PRO A 19 16.98 -23.13 -4.31
N THR A 20 18.11 -23.32 -5.00
CA THR A 20 18.73 -22.26 -5.80
C THR A 20 17.87 -22.01 -7.03
N LEU A 21 17.36 -20.78 -7.16
CA LEU A 21 16.50 -20.40 -8.28
C LEU A 21 17.34 -20.18 -9.56
N PRO A 22 16.82 -20.55 -10.74
CA PRO A 22 17.47 -20.26 -12.01
C PRO A 22 17.73 -18.75 -12.19
N PRO A 23 18.82 -18.32 -12.85
CA PRO A 23 19.16 -16.89 -12.98
C PRO A 23 18.07 -16.01 -13.59
N ARG A 24 17.15 -16.58 -14.39
CA ARG A 24 16.06 -15.88 -15.07
C ARG A 24 14.67 -16.19 -14.51
N TYR A 25 14.56 -16.74 -13.30
CA TYR A 25 13.28 -17.14 -12.69
C TYR A 25 12.22 -16.02 -12.72
N TYR A 26 12.63 -14.77 -12.57
CA TYR A 26 11.72 -13.62 -12.54
C TYR A 26 11.00 -13.40 -13.88
N LEU A 27 11.63 -13.79 -15.00
CA LEU A 27 11.00 -13.75 -16.32
C LEU A 27 9.90 -14.81 -16.41
N ASP A 28 10.16 -16.02 -15.93
CA ASP A 28 9.17 -17.12 -15.89
C ASP A 28 8.00 -16.77 -14.96
N ASN A 29 8.28 -16.09 -13.84
CA ASN A 29 7.25 -15.61 -12.91
C ASN A 29 6.36 -14.56 -13.56
N PHE A 30 6.98 -13.61 -14.27
CA PHE A 30 6.24 -12.58 -15.00
C PHE A 30 5.37 -13.19 -16.11
N GLN A 31 5.88 -14.17 -16.85
CA GLN A 31 5.11 -14.89 -17.88
C GLN A 31 3.90 -15.61 -17.29
N ARG A 32 4.08 -16.38 -16.20
CA ARG A 32 2.97 -17.04 -15.50
C ARG A 32 1.92 -16.06 -14.98
N LEU A 33 2.38 -14.93 -14.43
CA LEU A 33 1.49 -13.85 -13.99
C LEU A 33 0.65 -13.36 -15.18
N ARG A 34 1.31 -13.01 -16.29
CA ARG A 34 0.64 -12.51 -17.50
C ARG A 34 -0.36 -13.51 -18.06
N GLU A 35 0.03 -14.76 -18.24
CA GLU A 35 -0.85 -15.82 -18.75
C GLU A 35 -2.10 -15.99 -17.88
N ALA A 36 -1.92 -15.98 -16.55
CA ALA A 36 -3.04 -16.07 -15.61
C ALA A 36 -3.95 -14.83 -15.64
N VAL A 37 -3.41 -13.65 -15.95
CA VAL A 37 -4.19 -12.42 -16.13
C VAL A 37 -4.91 -12.43 -17.47
N GLU A 38 -4.24 -12.73 -18.58
CA GLU A 38 -4.85 -12.79 -19.91
C GLU A 38 -5.99 -13.81 -19.99
N ALA A 39 -5.81 -14.98 -19.35
CA ALA A 39 -6.85 -16.00 -19.29
C ALA A 39 -8.13 -15.49 -18.59
N ARG A 40 -8.01 -14.76 -17.47
CA ARG A 40 -9.15 -14.40 -16.59
C ARG A 40 -9.69 -12.97 -16.78
N TYR A 41 -8.80 -12.04 -17.11
CA TYR A 41 -9.04 -10.60 -17.15
C TYR A 41 -8.53 -9.99 -18.44
N GLY A 42 -8.22 -10.80 -19.46
CA GLY A 42 -7.74 -10.30 -20.74
C GLY A 42 -8.65 -9.23 -21.31
N ASP A 43 -9.97 -9.30 -21.12
CA ASP A 43 -10.96 -8.30 -21.52
C ASP A 43 -10.89 -6.96 -20.75
N LEU A 44 -10.26 -6.92 -19.57
CA LEU A 44 -10.11 -5.69 -18.77
C LEU A 44 -8.85 -4.89 -19.10
N LEU A 45 -7.97 -5.43 -19.94
CA LEU A 45 -6.75 -4.73 -20.37
C LEU A 45 -7.09 -3.71 -21.46
N SER A 46 -6.66 -2.47 -21.24
CA SER A 46 -6.81 -1.37 -22.20
C SER A 46 -5.95 -1.59 -23.44
N SER A 47 -6.24 -0.85 -24.52
CA SER A 47 -5.41 -0.90 -25.73
C SER A 47 -3.97 -0.45 -25.46
N GLY A 48 -3.77 0.56 -24.62
CA GLY A 48 -2.45 1.05 -24.23
C GLY A 48 -1.65 0.01 -23.44
N GLU A 49 -2.28 -0.65 -22.47
CA GLU A 49 -1.63 -1.72 -21.70
C GLU A 49 -1.22 -2.89 -22.60
N ARG A 50 -2.11 -3.31 -23.52
CA ARG A 50 -1.78 -4.36 -24.49
C ARG A 50 -0.64 -3.95 -25.42
N ALA A 51 -0.58 -2.69 -25.83
CA ALA A 51 0.51 -2.19 -26.67
C ALA A 51 1.86 -2.25 -25.94
N VAL A 52 1.89 -1.90 -24.65
CA VAL A 52 3.09 -2.05 -23.80
C VAL A 52 3.51 -3.52 -23.70
N LEU A 53 2.56 -4.44 -23.48
CA LEU A 53 2.86 -5.88 -23.41
C LEU A 53 3.39 -6.42 -24.74
N ALA A 54 2.81 -5.99 -25.86
CA ALA A 54 3.29 -6.35 -27.20
C ALA A 54 4.70 -5.79 -27.47
N ALA A 55 4.98 -4.55 -27.08
CA ALA A 55 6.31 -3.96 -27.17
C ALA A 55 7.33 -4.76 -26.33
N PHE A 56 6.95 -5.14 -25.11
CA PHE A 56 7.78 -5.99 -24.26
C PHE A 56 8.07 -7.36 -24.90
N ASP A 57 7.07 -8.00 -25.52
CA ASP A 57 7.26 -9.29 -26.19
C ASP A 57 8.21 -9.20 -27.39
N ALA A 58 8.18 -8.09 -28.12
CA ALA A 58 9.06 -7.85 -29.27
C ALA A 58 10.53 -7.64 -28.88
N LEU A 59 10.83 -7.35 -27.62
CA LEU A 59 12.20 -7.11 -27.15
C LEU A 59 13.07 -8.37 -27.23
N PRO A 60 14.39 -8.21 -27.48
CA PRO A 60 15.36 -9.27 -27.26
C PRO A 60 15.33 -9.79 -25.81
N ALA A 61 15.66 -11.07 -25.61
CA ALA A 61 15.62 -11.69 -24.28
C ALA A 61 16.43 -10.93 -23.20
N PRO A 62 17.66 -10.40 -23.47
CA PRO A 62 18.39 -9.59 -22.49
C PRO A 62 17.65 -8.30 -22.09
N ALA A 63 16.99 -7.63 -23.05
CA ALA A 63 16.23 -6.41 -22.79
C ALA A 63 14.98 -6.68 -21.95
N ARG A 64 14.26 -7.78 -22.21
CA ARG A 64 13.14 -8.22 -21.35
C ARG A 64 13.60 -8.48 -19.92
N CYS A 65 14.73 -9.18 -19.75
CA CYS A 65 15.29 -9.43 -18.44
C CYS A 65 15.65 -8.12 -17.72
N LEU A 66 16.31 -7.20 -18.43
CA LEU A 66 16.72 -5.93 -17.86
C LEU A 66 15.52 -5.09 -17.45
N TYR A 67 14.47 -5.02 -18.28
CA TYR A 67 13.25 -4.29 -17.96
C TYR A 67 12.61 -4.78 -16.66
N LEU A 68 12.43 -6.09 -16.50
CA LEU A 68 11.88 -6.67 -15.27
C LEU A 68 12.79 -6.41 -14.06
N ARG A 69 14.13 -6.43 -14.23
CA ARG A 69 15.07 -6.05 -13.18
C ARG A 69 14.86 -4.58 -12.76
N LEU A 70 14.73 -3.66 -13.71
CA LEU A 70 14.50 -2.25 -13.43
C LEU A 70 13.16 -2.04 -12.71
N LEU A 71 12.08 -2.66 -13.17
CA LEU A 71 10.75 -2.59 -12.55
C LEU A 71 10.71 -3.17 -11.13
N SER A 72 11.60 -4.12 -10.81
CA SER A 72 11.67 -4.74 -9.48
C SER A 72 12.52 -3.95 -8.46
N ARG A 73 13.23 -2.91 -8.90
CA ARG A 73 14.12 -2.11 -8.04
C ARG A 73 13.47 -0.81 -7.60
N VAL A 74 13.90 -0.30 -6.45
CA VAL A 74 13.57 1.05 -6.01
C VAL A 74 14.19 2.05 -6.98
N GLY A 75 13.35 2.78 -7.71
CA GLY A 75 13.72 3.75 -8.74
C GLY A 75 13.30 5.19 -8.38
N PRO A 76 13.07 6.07 -9.38
CA PRO A 76 12.84 5.72 -10.79
C PRO A 76 14.10 5.61 -11.65
N TRP A 77 15.19 6.30 -11.31
CA TRP A 77 16.39 6.42 -12.15
C TRP A 77 17.48 5.41 -11.79
N PHE A 78 18.16 4.88 -12.82
CA PHE A 78 19.22 3.89 -12.69
C PHE A 78 20.42 4.23 -13.56
N ARG A 79 21.62 4.22 -12.96
CA ARG A 79 22.90 4.37 -13.67
C ARG A 79 23.25 3.07 -14.40
N ALA A 80 23.54 3.14 -15.69
CA ALA A 80 23.94 1.99 -16.50
C ALA A 80 25.19 1.29 -15.93
N SER A 81 26.14 2.04 -15.39
CA SER A 81 27.33 1.50 -14.71
C SER A 81 27.02 0.64 -13.48
N ARG A 82 25.80 0.70 -12.94
CA ARG A 82 25.33 -0.08 -11.79
C ARG A 82 24.34 -1.19 -12.18
N LEU A 83 24.18 -1.46 -13.47
CA LEU A 83 23.35 -2.53 -14.02
C LEU A 83 24.22 -3.71 -14.47
N ASP A 84 24.80 -4.41 -13.50
CA ASP A 84 25.65 -5.59 -13.73
C ASP A 84 24.89 -6.88 -13.40
N TYR A 85 24.46 -7.59 -14.44
CA TYR A 85 23.72 -8.85 -14.35
C TYR A 85 24.35 -9.87 -15.29
N ALA A 86 24.94 -10.93 -14.74
CA ALA A 86 25.65 -11.95 -15.50
C ALA A 86 24.76 -12.63 -16.56
N GLU A 87 23.47 -12.80 -16.29
CA GLU A 87 22.52 -13.42 -17.22
C GLU A 87 22.07 -12.52 -18.38
N ILE A 88 22.36 -11.21 -18.30
CA ILE A 88 21.99 -10.19 -19.30
C ILE A 88 23.21 -9.82 -20.14
N GLY A 89 24.39 -9.78 -19.53
CA GLY A 89 25.61 -9.29 -20.16
C GLY A 89 25.69 -7.75 -20.14
N PRO A 90 26.46 -7.13 -21.06
CA PRO A 90 26.61 -5.68 -21.10
C PRO A 90 25.26 -4.96 -21.23
N PRO A 91 24.95 -3.95 -20.39
CA PRO A 91 23.62 -3.35 -20.34
C PRO A 91 23.30 -2.47 -21.55
N GLY A 92 24.30 -1.94 -22.26
CA GLY A 92 24.13 -0.97 -23.37
C GLY A 92 23.11 -1.40 -24.42
N PRO A 93 23.31 -2.54 -25.12
CA PRO A 93 22.38 -3.00 -26.16
C PRO A 93 20.97 -3.29 -25.65
N ALA A 94 20.84 -3.75 -24.40
CA ALA A 94 19.56 -3.99 -23.78
C ALA A 94 18.83 -2.68 -23.46
N LEU A 95 19.57 -1.66 -22.99
CA LEU A 95 19.04 -0.33 -22.76
C LEU A 95 18.61 0.36 -24.07
N ASP A 96 19.41 0.22 -25.13
CA ASP A 96 19.07 0.77 -26.46
C ASP A 96 17.74 0.21 -26.94
N ALA A 97 17.57 -1.12 -26.89
CA ALA A 97 16.32 -1.77 -27.27
C ALA A 97 15.11 -1.31 -26.42
N LEU A 98 15.31 -0.98 -25.14
CA LEU A 98 14.24 -0.49 -24.28
C LEU A 98 13.83 0.95 -24.62
N VAL A 99 14.80 1.81 -24.88
CA VAL A 99 14.56 3.21 -25.27
C VAL A 99 13.89 3.24 -26.65
N ASP A 100 14.40 2.48 -27.61
CA ASP A 100 13.83 2.40 -28.97
C ASP A 100 12.39 1.86 -28.97
N ALA A 101 12.07 0.95 -28.04
CA ALA A 101 10.72 0.41 -27.88
C ALA A 101 9.78 1.34 -27.07
N GLY A 102 10.26 2.48 -26.56
CA GLY A 102 9.48 3.38 -25.71
C GLY A 102 9.17 2.82 -24.32
N LEU A 103 9.95 1.84 -23.84
CA LEU A 103 9.80 1.20 -22.53
C LEU A 103 10.79 1.74 -21.49
N ALA A 104 11.72 2.59 -21.89
CA ALA A 104 12.59 3.34 -21.01
C ALA A 104 12.82 4.75 -21.55
N VAL A 105 13.15 5.67 -20.66
CA VAL A 105 13.58 7.04 -21.00
C VAL A 105 14.96 7.30 -20.43
N GLU A 106 15.73 8.16 -21.09
CA GLU A 106 17.02 8.61 -20.62
C GLU A 106 16.91 9.93 -19.88
N LEU A 107 17.75 10.12 -18.86
CA LEU A 107 17.83 11.38 -18.14
C LEU A 107 18.56 12.42 -18.99
N ASP A 108 17.94 13.60 -19.14
CA ASP A 108 18.50 14.75 -19.85
C ASP A 108 18.58 16.01 -18.96
N ALA A 109 17.93 16.00 -17.80
CA ALA A 109 18.00 17.01 -16.77
C ALA A 109 18.13 16.33 -15.39
N LEU A 110 19.06 16.78 -14.56
CA LEU A 110 19.40 16.12 -13.29
C LEU A 110 18.99 16.98 -12.09
N PRO A 111 17.83 16.73 -11.46
CA PRO A 111 17.45 17.37 -10.20
C PRO A 111 18.46 17.11 -9.08
N VAL A 112 18.65 18.08 -8.18
CA VAL A 112 19.56 17.94 -7.02
C VAL A 112 19.17 16.73 -6.15
N ALA A 113 17.87 16.49 -5.98
CA ALA A 113 17.38 15.34 -5.22
C ALA A 113 17.83 14.01 -5.85
N GLU A 114 17.77 13.89 -7.18
CA GLU A 114 18.19 12.70 -7.91
C GLU A 114 19.72 12.56 -7.96
N LEU A 115 20.47 13.65 -8.05
CA LEU A 115 21.93 13.64 -7.84
C LEU A 115 22.27 12.98 -6.49
N GLY A 116 21.55 13.36 -5.44
CA GLY A 116 21.65 12.79 -4.11
C GLY A 116 21.25 11.31 -4.03
N ARG A 117 20.38 10.80 -4.89
CA ARG A 117 19.99 9.38 -4.89
C ARG A 117 20.94 8.52 -5.72
N LEU A 118 21.38 9.02 -6.86
CA LEU A 118 22.16 8.28 -7.86
C LEU A 118 23.66 8.24 -7.56
N PHE A 119 24.20 9.27 -6.91
CA PHE A 119 25.64 9.41 -6.69
C PHE A 119 26.00 9.38 -5.22
N THR A 120 27.16 8.80 -4.93
CA THR A 120 27.74 8.78 -3.59
C THR A 120 28.28 10.16 -3.21
N ARG A 121 28.41 10.41 -1.91
CA ARG A 121 28.96 11.69 -1.41
C ARG A 121 30.36 11.99 -1.95
N PRO A 122 31.30 11.03 -2.08
CA PRO A 122 32.59 11.28 -2.71
C PRO A 122 32.46 11.69 -4.18
N GLU A 123 31.65 10.99 -4.97
CA GLU A 123 31.42 11.31 -6.39
C GLU A 123 30.88 12.74 -6.56
N ILE A 124 29.88 13.13 -5.75
CA ILE A 124 29.31 14.49 -5.78
C ILE A 124 30.36 15.53 -5.40
N ALA A 125 31.16 15.28 -4.37
CA ALA A 125 32.18 16.22 -3.92
C ALA A 125 33.27 16.43 -4.99
N THR A 126 33.64 15.38 -5.72
CA THR A 126 34.57 15.48 -6.85
C THR A 126 33.94 16.24 -8.02
N LEU A 127 32.67 15.97 -8.34
CA LEU A 127 31.95 16.63 -9.42
C LEU A 127 31.88 18.16 -9.22
N TYR A 128 31.74 18.59 -7.97
CA TYR A 128 31.56 19.99 -7.55
C TYR A 128 32.76 20.62 -6.84
N ALA A 129 33.96 20.03 -6.94
CA ALA A 129 35.14 20.49 -6.20
C ALA A 129 35.57 21.94 -6.52
N ASP A 130 35.25 22.43 -7.71
CA ASP A 130 35.53 23.78 -8.20
C ASP A 130 34.43 24.80 -7.91
N GLY A 131 33.18 24.33 -7.73
CA GLY A 131 32.02 25.18 -7.46
C GLY A 131 31.68 25.32 -5.98
N VAL A 132 31.99 24.31 -5.17
CA VAL A 132 31.66 24.26 -3.74
C VAL A 132 32.94 24.24 -2.90
N PRO A 133 33.34 25.36 -2.28
CA PRO A 133 34.51 25.41 -1.41
C PRO A 133 34.42 24.39 -0.28
N GLY A 134 35.44 23.54 -0.16
CA GLY A 134 35.47 22.51 0.89
C GLY A 134 34.48 21.37 0.70
N ALA A 135 33.94 21.14 -0.51
CA ALA A 135 33.02 20.05 -0.84
C ALA A 135 33.44 18.69 -0.24
N GLY A 136 34.74 18.40 -0.23
CA GLY A 136 35.30 17.17 0.32
C GLY A 136 35.04 16.93 1.81
N ARG A 137 34.76 18.00 2.58
CA ARG A 137 34.54 17.98 4.04
C ARG A 137 33.06 17.98 4.43
N LEU A 138 32.17 18.29 3.49
CA LEU A 138 30.73 18.36 3.77
C LEU A 138 30.11 16.96 3.82
N ALA A 139 29.16 16.77 4.74
CA ALA A 139 28.26 15.64 4.72
C ALA A 139 27.29 15.74 3.52
N LYS A 140 26.64 14.64 3.12
CA LYS A 140 25.87 14.57 1.87
C LYS A 140 24.73 15.60 1.79
N GLY A 141 23.97 15.80 2.88
CA GLY A 141 22.90 16.80 2.95
C GLY A 141 23.43 18.22 2.72
N PRO A 142 24.34 18.73 3.58
CA PRO A 142 24.95 20.05 3.39
C PRO A 142 25.66 20.25 2.05
N LEU A 143 26.23 19.17 1.49
CA LEU A 143 26.83 19.21 0.15
C LEU A 143 25.76 19.44 -0.93
N LEU A 144 24.62 18.74 -0.86
CA LEU A 144 23.51 18.94 -1.79
C LEU A 144 22.88 20.33 -1.66
N GLU A 145 22.77 20.86 -0.44
CA GLU A 145 22.33 22.25 -0.19
C GLU A 145 23.30 23.25 -0.84
N ALA A 146 24.61 23.05 -0.67
CA ALA A 146 25.62 23.89 -1.30
C ALA A 146 25.59 23.80 -2.84
N VAL A 147 25.34 22.61 -3.39
CA VAL A 147 25.14 22.42 -4.84
C VAL A 147 23.89 23.15 -5.32
N ALA A 148 22.78 23.05 -4.59
CA ALA A 148 21.55 23.78 -4.93
C ALA A 148 21.75 25.30 -4.89
N ALA A 149 22.53 25.80 -3.91
CA ALA A 149 22.83 27.21 -3.75
C ALA A 149 23.68 27.80 -4.90
N LEU A 150 24.26 26.98 -5.78
CA LEU A 150 24.94 27.47 -6.99
C LEU A 150 23.96 28.04 -8.02
N GLY A 151 22.66 27.76 -7.90
CA GLY A 151 21.64 28.25 -8.83
C GLY A 151 21.73 27.64 -10.24
N GLU A 152 22.46 26.53 -10.39
CA GLU A 152 22.51 25.74 -11.62
C GLU A 152 21.13 25.08 -11.85
N ASP A 153 20.57 25.23 -13.04
CA ASP A 153 19.38 24.47 -13.43
C ASP A 153 19.71 22.98 -13.66
N ASP A 154 18.68 22.16 -13.85
CA ASP A 154 18.83 20.70 -13.92
C ASP A 154 19.56 20.25 -15.20
N GLU A 155 19.42 20.99 -16.30
CA GLU A 155 20.05 20.73 -17.60
C GLU A 155 21.55 21.06 -17.55
N ALA A 156 21.94 22.20 -16.99
CA ALA A 156 23.33 22.57 -16.79
C ALA A 156 24.04 21.61 -15.84
N ARG A 157 23.34 21.16 -14.78
CA ARG A 157 23.84 20.13 -13.86
C ARG A 157 24.08 18.80 -14.56
N TRP A 158 23.14 18.39 -15.42
CA TRP A 158 23.32 17.19 -16.24
C TRP A 158 24.50 17.34 -17.20
N ALA A 159 24.63 18.47 -17.90
CA ALA A 159 25.75 18.75 -18.80
C ALA A 159 27.11 18.73 -18.08
N ARG A 160 27.18 19.30 -16.86
CA ARG A 160 28.37 19.22 -16.00
C ARG A 160 28.74 17.78 -15.68
N LEU A 161 27.75 16.96 -15.32
CA LEU A 161 27.96 15.55 -15.05
C LEU A 161 28.52 14.84 -16.29
N GLN A 162 27.88 15.02 -17.44
CA GLN A 162 28.32 14.42 -18.70
C GLN A 162 29.73 14.87 -19.11
N ALA A 163 30.12 16.11 -18.84
CA ALA A 163 31.45 16.61 -19.16
C ALA A 163 32.57 16.02 -18.29
N ARG A 164 32.27 15.64 -17.04
CA ARG A 164 33.27 15.20 -16.06
C ARG A 164 33.28 13.70 -15.82
N ALA A 165 32.12 13.09 -15.87
CA ALA A 165 31.91 11.67 -15.63
C ALA A 165 30.72 11.21 -16.49
N PRO A 166 30.92 11.03 -17.81
CA PRO A 166 29.87 10.55 -18.71
C PRO A 166 29.19 9.31 -18.14
N GLU A 167 27.89 9.39 -17.96
CA GLU A 167 27.07 8.30 -17.43
C GLU A 167 25.78 8.21 -18.24
N ARG A 168 25.27 7.00 -18.38
CA ARG A 168 23.94 6.79 -18.94
C ARG A 168 22.99 6.51 -17.79
N VAL A 169 21.95 7.33 -17.65
CA VAL A 169 20.95 7.19 -16.60
C VAL A 169 19.60 7.00 -17.25
N VAL A 170 18.89 5.94 -16.84
CA VAL A 170 17.61 5.53 -17.45
C VAL A 170 16.54 5.32 -16.39
N ALA A 171 15.28 5.50 -16.77
CA ALA A 171 14.13 5.08 -15.99
C ALA A 171 13.24 4.17 -16.84
N PRO A 172 12.81 3.01 -16.32
CA PRO A 172 11.76 2.24 -16.99
C PRO A 172 10.47 3.05 -17.03
N LEU A 173 9.73 2.92 -18.13
CA LEU A 173 8.39 3.47 -18.31
C LEU A 173 7.34 2.38 -18.09
N ALA A 174 6.07 2.78 -18.03
CA ALA A 174 4.91 1.88 -17.96
C ALA A 174 4.86 0.97 -16.71
N LEU A 175 5.35 1.45 -15.56
CA LEU A 175 5.27 0.73 -14.28
C LEU A 175 3.82 0.41 -13.91
N GLU A 176 2.90 1.31 -14.24
CA GLU A 176 1.47 1.17 -14.02
C GLU A 176 0.87 -0.08 -14.70
N VAL A 177 1.46 -0.53 -15.81
CA VAL A 177 1.02 -1.77 -16.47
C VAL A 177 1.39 -2.98 -15.62
N LEU A 178 2.60 -3.00 -15.04
CA LEU A 178 2.97 -4.06 -14.09
C LEU A 178 2.09 -4.02 -12.84
N GLU A 179 1.79 -2.83 -12.31
CA GLU A 179 0.89 -2.69 -11.14
C GLU A 179 -0.52 -3.21 -11.44
N VAL A 180 -1.06 -2.92 -12.63
CA VAL A 180 -2.36 -3.44 -13.08
C VAL A 180 -2.33 -4.96 -13.16
N LEU A 181 -1.30 -5.53 -13.77
CA LEU A 181 -1.15 -6.97 -13.88
C LEU A 181 -1.04 -7.64 -12.49
N GLN A 182 -0.24 -7.07 -11.59
CA GLN A 182 -0.13 -7.56 -10.21
C GLN A 182 -1.45 -7.47 -9.46
N LEU A 183 -2.16 -6.35 -9.60
CA LEU A 183 -3.44 -6.14 -8.95
C LEU A 183 -4.49 -7.14 -9.46
N LEU A 184 -4.57 -7.38 -10.78
CA LEU A 184 -5.45 -8.39 -11.37
C LEU A 184 -5.08 -9.81 -10.92
N PHE A 185 -3.79 -10.09 -10.74
CA PHE A 185 -3.33 -11.41 -10.32
C PHE A 185 -3.60 -11.68 -8.82
N PHE A 186 -3.19 -10.76 -7.94
CA PHE A 186 -3.25 -10.91 -6.48
C PHE A 186 -4.55 -10.41 -5.85
N GLY A 187 -5.32 -9.60 -6.56
CA GLY A 187 -6.51 -8.93 -6.03
C GLY A 187 -6.23 -7.86 -4.99
N ASN A 188 -4.96 -7.50 -4.77
CA ASN A 188 -4.55 -6.48 -3.82
C ASN A 188 -3.15 -5.90 -4.15
N ARG A 189 -2.87 -4.68 -3.67
CA ARG A 189 -1.60 -3.95 -3.89
C ARG A 189 -0.47 -4.32 -2.91
N ARG A 190 -0.70 -5.25 -1.96
CA ARG A 190 0.32 -5.61 -0.95
C ARG A 190 1.24 -6.73 -1.41
N GLN A 191 0.75 -7.59 -2.30
CA GLN A 191 1.52 -8.69 -2.87
C GLN A 191 2.10 -8.28 -4.22
N GLY A 192 3.27 -8.81 -4.54
CA GLY A 192 3.98 -8.51 -5.77
C GLY A 192 4.80 -9.69 -6.29
N LEU A 193 5.73 -9.44 -7.21
CA LEU A 193 6.54 -10.50 -7.84
C LEU A 193 7.40 -11.28 -6.84
N VAL A 194 7.72 -10.70 -5.67
CA VAL A 194 8.45 -11.39 -4.59
C VAL A 194 7.61 -12.53 -3.97
N ASP A 195 6.29 -12.37 -3.86
CA ASP A 195 5.41 -13.40 -3.30
C ASP A 195 5.35 -14.66 -4.18
N PHE A 196 5.49 -14.50 -5.52
CA PHE A 196 5.66 -15.64 -6.43
C PHE A 196 6.90 -16.46 -6.08
N VAL A 197 8.01 -15.79 -5.79
CA VAL A 197 9.28 -16.44 -5.43
C VAL A 197 9.11 -17.28 -4.17
N LEU A 198 8.40 -16.76 -3.18
CA LEU A 198 8.13 -17.50 -1.95
C LEU A 198 7.25 -18.74 -2.18
N SER A 199 6.29 -18.66 -3.11
CA SER A 199 5.49 -19.83 -3.49
C SER A 199 6.31 -20.87 -4.26
N ASP A 200 7.14 -20.45 -5.21
CA ASP A 200 8.01 -21.35 -6.00
C ASP A 200 9.06 -22.06 -5.14
N LEU A 201 9.55 -21.38 -4.10
CA LEU A 201 10.45 -21.97 -3.10
C LEU A 201 9.74 -22.97 -2.16
N GLY A 202 8.43 -23.20 -2.34
CA GLY A 202 7.63 -24.12 -1.54
C GLY A 202 7.29 -23.60 -0.15
N VAL A 203 7.64 -22.34 0.17
CA VAL A 203 7.37 -21.70 1.47
C VAL A 203 5.87 -21.41 1.63
N ALA A 204 5.19 -21.06 0.54
CA ALA A 204 3.74 -20.88 0.50
C ALA A 204 3.08 -21.91 -0.43
N ARG A 205 2.23 -22.78 0.14
CA ARG A 205 1.42 -23.75 -0.62
C ARG A 205 -0.04 -23.34 -0.56
N TYR A 206 -0.63 -23.07 -1.72
CA TYR A 206 -2.04 -22.70 -1.84
C TYR A 206 -2.90 -23.93 -2.19
N TYR A 207 -4.14 -23.93 -1.73
CA TYR A 207 -5.10 -24.98 -2.09
C TYR A 207 -5.44 -24.86 -3.59
N PRO A 208 -5.42 -25.96 -4.36
CA PRO A 208 -5.72 -25.93 -5.78
C PRO A 208 -7.23 -25.87 -6.00
N TYR A 209 -7.77 -24.69 -6.25
CA TYR A 209 -9.14 -24.49 -6.70
C TYR A 209 -9.13 -23.77 -8.06
N ALA A 210 -10.14 -24.05 -8.89
CA ALA A 210 -10.26 -23.42 -10.20
C ALA A 210 -10.69 -21.97 -10.04
N LEU A 211 -9.98 -21.07 -10.73
CA LEU A 211 -10.35 -19.67 -10.86
C LEU A 211 -10.82 -19.46 -12.29
N ASP A 212 -12.11 -19.16 -12.46
CA ASP A 212 -12.73 -18.90 -13.76
C ASP A 212 -13.13 -17.42 -13.92
N ARG A 213 -13.61 -17.08 -15.11
CA ARG A 213 -14.07 -15.71 -15.42
C ARG A 213 -15.36 -15.35 -14.70
N GLU A 214 -16.19 -16.31 -14.32
CA GLU A 214 -17.49 -16.05 -13.69
C GLU A 214 -17.34 -15.65 -12.22
N THR A 215 -16.34 -16.22 -11.54
CA THR A 215 -16.05 -16.01 -10.11
C THR A 215 -14.93 -14.99 -9.86
N ARG A 216 -14.50 -14.27 -10.91
CA ARG A 216 -13.39 -13.31 -10.83
C ARG A 216 -13.70 -12.13 -9.91
N LEU A 217 -12.66 -11.58 -9.28
CA LEU A 217 -12.79 -10.48 -8.32
C LEU A 217 -13.23 -9.17 -9.01
N PHE A 218 -12.60 -8.84 -10.14
CA PHE A 218 -12.89 -7.64 -10.92
C PHE A 218 -13.82 -7.99 -12.07
N ARG A 219 -15.07 -7.51 -12.01
CA ARG A 219 -16.07 -7.80 -13.04
C ARG A 219 -15.84 -7.01 -14.33
N ASP A 220 -15.36 -5.79 -14.20
CA ASP A 220 -15.13 -4.84 -15.28
C ASP A 220 -13.92 -3.96 -14.95
N ARG A 221 -13.54 -3.10 -15.90
CA ARG A 221 -12.41 -2.18 -15.74
C ARG A 221 -12.69 -1.14 -14.66
N ASP A 222 -13.92 -0.67 -14.52
CA ASP A 222 -14.29 0.33 -13.53
C ASP A 222 -14.06 -0.16 -12.10
N ALA A 223 -14.34 -1.44 -11.82
CA ALA A 223 -14.05 -2.06 -10.52
C ALA A 223 -12.54 -2.11 -10.22
N LEU A 224 -11.71 -2.34 -11.23
CA LEU A 224 -10.24 -2.30 -11.10
C LEU A 224 -9.78 -0.87 -10.81
N GLU A 225 -10.26 0.11 -11.58
CA GLU A 225 -9.90 1.52 -11.38
C GLU A 225 -10.35 2.05 -10.02
N ALA A 226 -11.52 1.64 -9.53
CA ALA A 226 -11.98 1.99 -8.18
C ALA A 226 -11.01 1.48 -7.10
N VAL A 227 -10.45 0.27 -7.24
CA VAL A 227 -9.45 -0.24 -6.28
C VAL A 227 -8.14 0.55 -6.38
N ARG A 228 -7.72 0.94 -7.59
CA ARG A 228 -6.51 1.75 -7.80
C ARG A 228 -6.68 3.14 -7.18
N ALA A 229 -7.75 3.85 -7.50
CA ALA A 229 -8.03 5.19 -6.98
C ALA A 229 -8.12 5.21 -5.45
N VAL A 230 -8.77 4.22 -4.83
CA VAL A 230 -8.81 4.09 -3.36
C VAL A 230 -7.42 3.81 -2.79
N GLY A 231 -6.60 3.03 -3.50
CA GLY A 231 -5.20 2.78 -3.15
C GLY A 231 -4.37 4.06 -3.17
N GLU A 232 -4.41 4.80 -4.27
CA GLU A 232 -3.69 6.07 -4.47
C GLU A 232 -4.07 7.11 -3.41
N LEU A 233 -5.37 7.30 -3.14
CA LEU A 233 -5.80 8.18 -2.06
C LEU A 233 -5.35 7.69 -0.67
N SER A 234 -5.30 6.37 -0.47
CA SER A 234 -4.76 5.83 0.78
C SER A 234 -3.26 6.07 0.92
N ASP A 235 -2.51 6.02 -0.17
CA ASP A 235 -1.06 6.28 -0.19
C ASP A 235 -0.80 7.77 0.12
N LEU A 236 -1.54 8.68 -0.53
CA LEU A 236 -1.49 10.12 -0.26
C LEU A 236 -1.88 10.45 1.19
N TYR A 237 -2.91 9.80 1.74
CA TYR A 237 -3.28 9.95 3.15
C TYR A 237 -2.14 9.53 4.10
N TRP A 238 -1.43 8.44 3.80
CA TRP A 238 -0.31 8.02 4.64
C TRP A 238 0.89 8.96 4.53
N GLN A 239 1.20 9.43 3.33
CA GLN A 239 2.24 10.45 3.12
C GLN A 239 1.93 11.71 3.95
N TRP A 240 0.71 12.24 3.84
CA TRP A 240 0.25 13.38 4.64
C TRP A 240 0.39 13.14 6.16
N ARG A 241 0.12 11.91 6.63
CA ARG A 241 0.27 11.58 8.06
C ARG A 241 1.72 11.50 8.54
N GLU A 242 2.64 11.16 7.65
CA GLU A 242 4.06 11.01 7.95
C GLU A 242 4.84 12.32 7.77
N GLU A 243 4.26 13.30 7.08
CA GLU A 243 4.81 14.66 7.00
C GLU A 243 4.93 15.29 8.40
N PRO A 244 6.10 15.83 8.77
CA PRO A 244 6.30 16.45 10.08
C PRO A 244 5.42 17.68 10.32
N GLU A 245 5.22 18.49 9.28
CA GLU A 245 4.42 19.71 9.28
C GLU A 245 3.51 19.70 8.05
N PRO A 246 2.43 18.89 8.07
CA PRO A 246 1.58 18.73 6.90
C PRO A 246 0.76 19.99 6.64
N ASP A 247 0.56 20.32 5.38
CA ASP A 247 -0.32 21.42 4.98
C ASP A 247 -1.77 21.14 5.44
N ALA A 248 -2.35 22.11 6.14
CA ALA A 248 -3.71 22.05 6.66
C ALA A 248 -4.77 21.91 5.57
N GLY A 249 -4.51 22.37 4.34
CA GLY A 249 -5.40 22.26 3.19
C GLY A 249 -5.45 20.87 2.57
N VAL A 250 -4.43 20.03 2.79
CA VAL A 250 -4.33 18.70 2.16
C VAL A 250 -5.37 17.74 2.72
N LEU A 251 -5.60 17.72 4.03
CA LEU A 251 -6.58 16.82 4.64
C LEU A 251 -8.02 17.06 4.15
N PRO A 252 -8.54 18.30 4.10
CA PRO A 252 -9.81 18.60 3.45
C PRO A 252 -9.87 18.15 1.99
N ALA A 253 -8.84 18.43 1.19
CA ALA A 253 -8.77 18.00 -0.21
C ALA A 253 -8.84 16.47 -0.35
N LEU A 254 -8.11 15.72 0.50
CA LEU A 254 -8.18 14.25 0.52
C LEU A 254 -9.56 13.74 0.93
N ALA A 255 -10.21 14.40 1.89
CA ALA A 255 -11.57 14.07 2.31
C ALA A 255 -12.58 14.25 1.18
N GLU A 256 -12.55 15.40 0.49
CA GLU A 256 -13.41 15.70 -0.64
C GLU A 256 -13.16 14.74 -1.81
N ALA A 257 -11.89 14.48 -2.15
CA ALA A 257 -11.54 13.51 -3.18
C ALA A 257 -12.08 12.11 -2.84
N ALA A 258 -11.96 11.67 -1.58
CA ALA A 258 -12.47 10.36 -1.16
C ALA A 258 -14.00 10.27 -1.22
N LEU A 259 -14.72 11.37 -0.97
CA LEU A 259 -16.18 11.45 -1.10
C LEU A 259 -16.65 11.50 -2.55
N ALA A 260 -15.85 12.10 -3.44
CA ALA A 260 -16.15 12.21 -4.86
C ALA A 260 -15.92 10.90 -5.63
N LEU A 261 -15.21 9.91 -5.05
CA LEU A 261 -14.97 8.62 -5.69
C LEU A 261 -16.26 7.81 -5.85
N GLU A 262 -16.58 7.45 -7.10
CA GLU A 262 -17.62 6.47 -7.40
C GLU A 262 -17.09 5.04 -7.21
N VAL A 263 -17.25 4.51 -6.00
CA VAL A 263 -16.85 3.13 -5.71
C VAL A 263 -18.01 2.16 -5.99
N ARG A 264 -17.93 1.46 -7.13
CA ARG A 264 -18.90 0.44 -7.54
C ARG A 264 -18.36 -0.98 -7.27
N GLY A 265 -19.23 -1.88 -6.83
CA GLY A 265 -18.90 -3.28 -6.57
C GLY A 265 -18.10 -3.53 -5.28
N ASP A 266 -17.90 -4.80 -4.96
CA ASP A 266 -17.40 -5.21 -3.63
C ASP A 266 -15.88 -5.08 -3.45
N ALA A 267 -15.12 -5.04 -4.56
CA ALA A 267 -13.66 -5.15 -4.54
C ALA A 267 -12.99 -3.98 -3.77
N ALA A 268 -13.43 -2.75 -4.03
CA ALA A 268 -12.89 -1.53 -3.43
C ALA A 268 -13.63 -1.08 -2.17
N LEU A 269 -14.87 -1.54 -1.97
CA LEU A 269 -15.79 -1.01 -0.97
C LEU A 269 -15.23 -1.08 0.47
N ARG A 270 -14.65 -2.24 0.84
CA ARG A 270 -14.08 -2.43 2.19
C ARG A 270 -12.82 -1.61 2.45
N SER A 271 -12.00 -1.34 1.43
CA SER A 271 -10.85 -0.44 1.55
C SER A 271 -11.29 1.01 1.62
N TRP A 272 -12.26 1.38 0.80
CA TRP A 272 -12.81 2.73 0.78
C TRP A 272 -13.43 3.11 2.12
N TRP A 273 -14.32 2.28 2.70
CA TRP A 273 -14.88 2.55 4.03
C TRP A 273 -13.82 2.67 5.13
N ARG A 274 -12.72 1.91 5.04
CA ARG A 274 -11.59 2.06 5.98
C ARG A 274 -10.91 3.42 5.80
N LEU A 275 -10.71 3.85 4.56
CA LEU A 275 -10.13 5.16 4.25
C LEU A 275 -11.03 6.29 4.75
N LEU A 276 -12.33 6.24 4.46
CA LEU A 276 -13.32 7.22 4.96
C LEU A 276 -13.29 7.32 6.49
N ASN A 277 -13.26 6.20 7.20
CA ASN A 277 -13.19 6.20 8.67
C ASN A 277 -11.89 6.81 9.20
N ARG A 278 -10.77 6.62 8.50
CA ARG A 278 -9.46 7.19 8.88
C ARG A 278 -9.42 8.69 8.65
N LEU A 279 -9.86 9.14 7.47
CA LEU A 279 -9.99 10.55 7.13
C LEU A 279 -10.95 11.24 8.09
N GLY A 280 -12.14 10.67 8.35
CA GLY A 280 -13.13 11.26 9.24
C GLY A 280 -12.61 11.44 10.66
N ARG A 281 -11.81 10.49 11.16
CA ARG A 281 -11.15 10.60 12.48
C ARG A 281 -10.16 11.76 12.53
N ASP A 282 -9.35 11.93 11.49
CA ASP A 282 -8.35 12.99 11.48
C ASP A 282 -8.99 14.37 11.18
N CYS A 283 -10.03 14.44 10.34
CA CYS A 283 -10.86 15.65 10.16
C CYS A 283 -11.49 16.09 11.50
N GLU A 284 -12.04 15.15 12.28
CA GLU A 284 -12.60 15.44 13.60
C GLU A 284 -11.54 16.02 14.55
N ARG A 285 -10.32 15.48 14.54
CA ARG A 285 -9.21 15.98 15.38
C ARG A 285 -8.74 17.37 14.96
N CYS A 286 -8.82 17.68 13.67
CA CYS A 286 -8.47 18.99 13.12
C CYS A 286 -9.62 20.00 13.18
N GLY A 287 -10.78 19.64 13.76
CA GLY A 287 -11.93 20.54 13.89
C GLY A 287 -12.79 20.67 12.63
N ALA A 288 -12.54 19.88 11.59
CA ALA A 288 -13.32 19.85 10.34
C ALA A 288 -14.56 18.94 10.50
N GLY A 289 -15.51 19.36 11.35
CA GLY A 289 -16.68 18.56 11.74
C GLY A 289 -17.62 18.17 10.59
N GLU A 290 -17.88 19.09 9.65
CA GLU A 290 -18.77 18.82 8.51
C GLU A 290 -18.23 17.73 7.58
N LEU A 291 -16.93 17.81 7.23
CA LEU A 291 -16.26 16.78 6.44
C LEU A 291 -16.24 15.44 7.19
N ALA A 292 -15.97 15.45 8.50
CA ALA A 292 -16.02 14.22 9.30
C ALA A 292 -17.42 13.57 9.26
N LEU A 293 -18.49 14.37 9.39
CA LEU A 293 -19.87 13.88 9.29
C LEU A 293 -20.16 13.27 7.92
N ALA A 294 -19.77 13.94 6.83
CA ALA A 294 -19.95 13.44 5.47
C ALA A 294 -19.21 12.11 5.24
N LEU A 295 -17.95 12.02 5.65
CA LEU A 295 -17.13 10.81 5.54
C LEU A 295 -17.73 9.63 6.32
N TYR A 296 -18.14 9.86 7.57
CA TYR A 296 -18.78 8.81 8.36
C TYR A 296 -20.16 8.42 7.83
N ALA A 297 -20.91 9.33 7.21
CA ALA A 297 -22.18 9.02 6.57
C ALA A 297 -22.01 8.13 5.33
N ALA A 298 -20.94 8.34 4.55
CA ALA A 298 -20.63 7.54 3.37
C ALA A 298 -20.04 6.16 3.69
N SER A 299 -19.54 5.95 4.91
CA SER A 299 -18.88 4.70 5.32
C SER A 299 -19.87 3.65 5.84
N GLY A 300 -19.91 2.49 5.18
CA GLY A 300 -20.70 1.32 5.57
C GLY A 300 -20.02 0.40 6.59
N ARG A 301 -19.06 0.90 7.37
CA ARG A 301 -18.26 0.08 8.29
C ARG A 301 -18.13 0.72 9.68
N HIS A 302 -18.34 -0.09 10.73
CA HIS A 302 -18.00 0.31 12.10
C HIS A 302 -16.54 0.81 12.20
N PRO A 303 -16.26 1.94 12.90
CA PRO A 303 -17.14 2.67 13.82
C PRO A 303 -17.90 3.88 13.23
N ALA A 304 -18.13 3.95 11.92
CA ALA A 304 -18.66 5.15 11.26
C ALA A 304 -19.94 5.75 11.92
N ARG A 305 -21.00 4.96 12.11
CA ARG A 305 -22.26 5.43 12.71
C ARG A 305 -22.07 5.93 14.15
N GLU A 306 -21.27 5.21 14.94
CA GLU A 306 -20.94 5.63 16.30
C GLU A 306 -20.19 6.97 16.31
N ARG A 307 -19.18 7.13 15.45
CA ARG A 307 -18.41 8.37 15.36
C ARG A 307 -19.27 9.53 14.87
N ARG A 308 -20.11 9.32 13.86
CA ARG A 308 -21.09 10.31 13.39
C ARG A 308 -21.99 10.81 14.52
N ALA A 309 -22.57 9.91 15.31
CA ALA A 309 -23.40 10.28 16.44
C ALA A 309 -22.64 11.09 17.50
N ARG A 310 -21.36 10.76 17.76
CA ARG A 310 -20.52 11.54 18.69
C ARG A 310 -20.18 12.92 18.17
N VAL A 311 -19.94 13.07 16.86
CA VAL A 311 -19.67 14.39 16.24
C VAL A 311 -20.92 15.27 16.30
N LEU A 312 -22.11 14.73 16.01
CA LEU A 312 -23.39 15.44 16.16
C LEU A 312 -23.61 15.90 17.61
N GLU A 313 -23.39 15.00 18.57
CA GLU A 313 -23.51 15.32 20.00
C GLU A 313 -22.51 16.41 20.43
N ALA A 314 -21.27 16.35 19.95
CA ALA A 314 -20.25 17.36 20.23
C ALA A 314 -20.59 18.72 19.61
N GLY A 315 -21.26 18.72 18.45
CA GLY A 315 -21.78 19.92 17.78
C GLY A 315 -23.06 20.49 18.41
N GLY A 316 -23.63 19.83 19.41
CA GLY A 316 -24.84 20.27 20.11
C GLY A 316 -26.16 19.82 19.47
N ASP A 317 -26.13 19.06 18.37
CA ASP A 317 -27.33 18.49 17.76
C ASP A 317 -27.69 17.15 18.43
N ASP A 318 -28.14 17.24 19.68
CA ASP A 318 -28.53 16.08 20.50
C ASP A 318 -29.70 15.30 19.84
N ALA A 319 -30.56 15.97 19.06
CA ALA A 319 -31.70 15.35 18.39
C ALA A 319 -31.24 14.43 17.25
N ALA A 320 -30.41 14.94 16.33
CA ALA A 320 -29.85 14.13 15.24
C ALA A 320 -28.92 13.03 15.78
N ALA A 321 -28.16 13.31 16.85
CA ALA A 321 -27.35 12.30 17.52
C ALA A 321 -28.21 11.17 18.11
N LEU A 322 -29.35 11.51 18.73
CA LEU A 322 -30.29 10.52 19.26
C LEU A 322 -30.88 9.67 18.14
N GLU A 323 -31.35 10.27 17.05
CA GLU A 323 -31.88 9.54 15.89
C GLU A 323 -30.87 8.53 15.34
N ALA A 324 -29.61 8.95 15.14
CA ALA A 324 -28.54 8.06 14.69
C ALA A 324 -28.30 6.90 15.66
N VAL A 325 -28.37 7.16 16.97
CA VAL A 325 -28.22 6.14 18.00
C VAL A 325 -29.39 5.16 18.05
N GLU A 326 -30.62 5.64 17.86
CA GLU A 326 -31.80 4.77 17.82
C GLU A 326 -31.79 3.86 16.58
N ALA A 327 -31.32 4.36 15.44
CA ALA A 327 -31.07 3.53 14.27
C ALA A 327 -30.02 2.43 14.52
N MET A 328 -28.94 2.73 15.25
CA MET A 328 -27.94 1.72 15.66
C MET A 328 -28.53 0.66 16.61
N LEU A 329 -29.40 1.05 17.55
CA LEU A 329 -30.05 0.11 18.46
C LEU A 329 -31.06 -0.80 17.74
N ALA A 330 -31.77 -0.26 16.74
CA ALA A 330 -32.74 -1.03 15.96
C ALA A 330 -32.06 -2.09 15.07
N ALA A 331 -30.91 -1.75 14.48
CA ALA A 331 -30.18 -2.64 13.57
C ALA A 331 -28.64 -2.44 13.68
N PRO A 332 -28.01 -3.01 14.74
CA PRO A 332 -26.58 -2.89 14.93
C PRO A 332 -25.81 -3.71 13.88
N TRP A 333 -24.70 -3.15 13.39
CA TRP A 333 -23.77 -3.84 12.48
C TRP A 333 -22.89 -4.83 13.24
N CYS A 334 -22.61 -4.56 14.52
CA CYS A 334 -21.84 -5.45 15.39
C CYS A 334 -22.15 -5.19 16.87
N GLU A 335 -21.72 -6.11 17.74
CA GLU A 335 -21.92 -6.01 19.20
C GLU A 335 -21.27 -4.76 19.80
N ALA A 336 -20.09 -4.38 19.31
CA ALA A 336 -19.38 -3.18 19.80
C ALA A 336 -20.19 -1.90 19.56
N GLU A 337 -20.86 -1.81 18.39
CA GLU A 337 -21.74 -0.69 18.06
C GLU A 337 -23.01 -0.70 18.91
N ALA A 338 -23.65 -1.87 19.10
CA ALA A 338 -24.83 -1.99 19.97
C ALA A 338 -24.52 -1.50 21.39
N ALA A 339 -23.40 -1.96 21.97
CA ALA A 339 -22.98 -1.55 23.31
C ALA A 339 -22.67 -0.04 23.39
N ALA A 340 -22.09 0.54 22.34
CA ALA A 340 -21.85 1.99 22.28
C ALA A 340 -23.16 2.79 22.19
N ALA A 341 -24.07 2.35 21.33
CA ALA A 341 -25.38 2.97 21.15
C ALA A 341 -26.20 2.96 22.46
N GLU A 342 -26.21 1.85 23.20
CA GLU A 342 -26.91 1.77 24.50
C GLU A 342 -26.38 2.79 25.51
N ARG A 343 -25.05 2.98 25.57
CA ARG A 343 -24.42 3.96 26.46
C ARG A 343 -24.79 5.40 26.07
N MET A 344 -24.80 5.69 24.77
CA MET A 344 -25.14 7.02 24.24
C MET A 344 -26.63 7.35 24.40
N ALA A 345 -27.51 6.39 24.09
CA ALA A 345 -28.96 6.57 24.10
C ALA A 345 -29.49 7.07 25.44
N ARG A 346 -28.96 6.52 26.56
CA ARG A 346 -29.39 6.92 27.92
C ARG A 346 -29.15 8.41 28.18
N ARG A 347 -27.98 8.91 27.78
CA ARG A 347 -27.61 10.32 27.97
C ARG A 347 -28.39 11.22 27.01
N LEU A 348 -28.48 10.85 25.74
CA LEU A 348 -29.15 11.63 24.70
C LEU A 348 -30.67 11.71 24.94
N ARG A 349 -31.35 10.60 25.27
CA ARG A 349 -32.78 10.62 25.63
C ARG A 349 -33.09 11.53 26.81
N ARG A 350 -32.17 11.59 27.80
CA ARG A 350 -32.31 12.50 28.94
C ARG A 350 -32.20 13.96 28.49
N ARG A 351 -31.25 14.30 27.61
CA ARG A 351 -31.09 15.67 27.11
C ARG A 351 -32.26 16.10 26.23
N VAL A 352 -32.71 15.24 25.33
CA VAL A 352 -33.77 15.55 24.36
C VAL A 352 -35.17 15.50 24.98
N HIS A 353 -35.48 14.50 25.81
CA HIS A 353 -36.84 14.28 26.33
C HIS A 353 -37.01 14.57 27.83
N GLY A 354 -35.94 14.92 28.55
CA GLY A 354 -36.01 15.29 29.98
C GLY A 354 -36.35 14.15 30.95
N ARG A 355 -36.47 12.89 30.49
CA ARG A 355 -36.86 11.75 31.33
C ARG A 355 -35.64 10.89 31.72
N PRO A 356 -35.30 10.74 33.03
CA PRO A 356 -34.28 9.80 33.46
C PRO A 356 -34.77 8.36 33.27
N GLN A 357 -34.01 7.55 32.54
CA GLN A 357 -34.28 6.11 32.46
C GLN A 357 -33.50 5.36 33.55
N PRO A 358 -34.14 4.43 34.28
CA PRO A 358 -33.45 3.61 35.28
C PRO A 358 -32.42 2.70 34.60
N ARG A 359 -31.26 2.53 35.24
CA ARG A 359 -30.22 1.60 34.78
C ARG A 359 -30.76 0.17 34.89
N PRO A 360 -30.90 -0.58 33.78
CA PRO A 360 -31.16 -2.01 33.87
C PRO A 360 -30.04 -2.64 34.68
N ARG A 361 -30.37 -3.40 35.73
CA ARG A 361 -29.38 -4.21 36.43
C ARG A 361 -29.02 -5.38 35.52
N ASP A 362 -27.73 -5.64 35.37
CA ASP A 362 -27.25 -6.80 34.64
C ASP A 362 -27.88 -8.05 35.26
N ARG A 363 -28.66 -8.79 34.46
CA ARG A 363 -29.24 -10.07 34.86
C ARG A 363 -28.31 -11.17 34.38
N PHE A 364 -27.46 -11.64 35.26
CA PHE A 364 -26.65 -12.83 35.00
C PHE A 364 -27.48 -14.08 35.34
N PRO A 365 -27.40 -15.15 34.54
CA PRO A 365 -27.91 -16.46 34.98
C PRO A 365 -27.15 -16.87 36.25
N VAL A 366 -27.86 -16.92 37.37
CA VAL A 366 -27.31 -17.30 38.66
C VAL A 366 -27.46 -18.82 38.79
N ALA A 367 -26.34 -19.54 38.77
CA ALA A 367 -26.30 -20.94 39.17
C ALA A 367 -26.02 -21.03 40.68
N GLY A 368 -27.03 -21.43 41.45
CA GLY A 368 -26.85 -21.71 42.87
C GLY A 368 -26.15 -23.05 43.07
N LEU A 369 -24.87 -23.04 43.48
CA LEU A 369 -24.16 -24.25 43.87
C LEU A 369 -24.35 -24.49 45.38
N THR A 370 -25.04 -25.57 45.72
CA THR A 370 -25.15 -26.03 47.11
C THR A 370 -24.06 -27.05 47.38
N VAL A 371 -23.04 -26.67 48.16
CA VAL A 371 -22.02 -27.60 48.64
C VAL A 371 -22.56 -28.32 49.87
N ALA A 372 -22.86 -29.61 49.76
CA ALA A 372 -23.19 -30.44 50.91
C ALA A 372 -21.92 -30.62 51.76
N ARG A 373 -21.94 -30.18 53.03
CA ARG A 373 -20.90 -30.55 54.00
C ARG A 373 -21.05 -32.04 54.29
N VAL A 374 -20.10 -32.85 53.81
CA VAL A 374 -19.94 -34.23 54.26
C VAL A 374 -19.41 -34.17 55.69
N THR A 375 -20.28 -34.41 56.67
CA THR A 375 -19.87 -34.70 58.05
C THR A 375 -19.35 -36.14 58.09
N GLY A 376 -18.09 -36.32 57.73
CA GLY A 376 -17.34 -37.51 58.08
C GLY A 376 -16.65 -37.26 59.42
N SER A 377 -17.15 -37.91 60.48
CA SER A 377 -16.38 -38.13 61.70
C SER A 377 -15.16 -38.98 61.34
N VAL A 378 -13.99 -38.59 61.86
CA VAL A 378 -12.84 -39.51 62.00
C VAL A 378 -13.20 -40.59 63.00
#